data_AF-A0A8J3I6I2-F1
#
_entry.id   AF-A0A8J3I6I2-F1
#
_cell.length_a   1.000
_cell.length_b   1.000
_cell.length_c   1.000
_cell.angle_alpha   90.00
_cell.angle_beta   90.00
_cell.angle_gamma   90.00
#
_symmetry.space_group_name_H-M   'P 1'
#
loop_
_entity.id
_entity.type
_entity.pdbx_description
1 polymer ?
#
loop_
_entity_poly.entity_id
_entity_poly.type
_entity_poly.pdbx_seq_one_letter_code
_entity_poly.pdbx_strand_id
1 'polypeptide(L)'
;MANAFRGHSEHSPEREAVAAEEAALANAFRGQNFQEQEDNMSKQESSRAQRKREAYATFEKTVLDLYEQSTLTLEQLNRIARQYQDVEIDSAGSQQRLTFDEKDLAQVCIELEDPSFPLATRRSHDDHDEYWERELQKWEEVIHQRWGWNAYNFPGIA
;
A
#
# COMPACT_ATOMS: atom_id res chain seq x y z
N MET A 1 26.76 80.11 -0.76
CA MET A 1 27.63 79.01 -1.23
C MET A 1 27.28 77.78 -0.43
N ALA A 2 26.75 76.76 -1.11
CA ALA A 2 26.33 75.49 -0.52
C ALA A 2 27.55 74.62 -0.22
N ASN A 3 27.58 73.96 0.93
CA ASN A 3 28.47 72.82 1.15
C ASN A 3 27.64 71.65 1.66
N ALA A 4 27.39 70.71 0.75
CA ALA A 4 26.75 69.44 1.04
C ALA A 4 27.78 68.51 1.69
N PHE A 5 27.58 68.18 2.97
CA PHE A 5 28.30 67.09 3.61
C PHE A 5 27.65 65.77 3.18
N ARG A 6 28.15 65.22 2.06
CA ARG A 6 27.91 63.84 1.66
C ARG A 6 28.91 62.96 2.42
N GLY A 7 28.54 62.59 3.64
CA GLY A 7 29.23 61.56 4.40
C GLY A 7 28.86 60.19 3.85
N HIS A 8 29.84 59.52 3.26
CA HIS A 8 29.73 58.18 2.71
C HIS A 8 29.29 57.19 3.79
N SER A 9 28.20 56.46 3.54
CA SER A 9 27.93 55.21 4.26
C SER A 9 29.07 54.25 3.95
N GLU A 10 29.94 54.00 4.92
CA GLU A 10 30.91 52.91 4.86
C GLU A 10 30.14 51.59 4.72
N HIS A 11 30.05 51.09 3.49
CA HIS A 11 29.68 49.70 3.23
C HIS A 11 30.85 48.84 3.73
N SER A 12 30.74 48.38 4.98
CA SER A 12 31.73 47.49 5.57
C SER A 12 31.47 46.07 5.04
N PRO A 13 32.30 45.54 4.12
CA PRO A 13 32.09 44.23 3.50
C PRO A 13 32.07 43.09 4.53
N GLU A 14 32.65 43.32 5.71
CA GLU A 14 32.65 42.40 6.84
C GLU A 14 31.25 42.19 7.44
N ARG A 15 30.36 43.20 7.43
CA ARG A 15 28.99 43.04 7.93
C ARG A 15 28.09 42.30 6.94
N GLU A 16 28.36 42.45 5.66
CA GLU A 16 27.66 41.72 4.58
C GLU A 16 28.08 40.25 4.56
N ALA A 17 29.37 39.97 4.81
CA ALA A 17 29.88 38.60 4.93
C ALA A 17 29.26 37.84 6.10
N VAL A 18 29.15 38.46 7.29
CA VAL A 18 28.54 37.84 8.47
C VAL A 18 27.04 37.57 8.25
N ALA A 19 26.31 38.51 7.65
CA ALA A 19 24.89 38.31 7.34
C ALA A 19 24.67 37.21 6.28
N ALA A 20 25.57 37.10 5.29
CA ALA A 20 25.54 36.03 4.30
C ALA A 20 25.84 34.66 4.92
N GLU A 21 26.77 34.58 5.86
CA GLU A 21 27.12 33.36 6.58
C GLU A 21 25.98 32.90 7.52
N GLU A 22 25.36 33.82 8.25
CA GLU A 22 24.16 33.53 9.07
C GLU A 22 22.97 33.08 8.21
N ALA A 23 22.75 33.70 7.05
CA ALA A 23 21.70 33.27 6.11
C ALA A 23 22.00 31.89 5.51
N ALA A 24 23.26 31.58 5.19
CA ALA A 24 23.67 30.26 4.70
C ALA A 24 23.46 29.18 5.77
N LEU A 25 23.82 29.46 7.03
CA LEU A 25 23.60 28.55 8.15
C LEU A 25 22.10 28.30 8.41
N ALA A 26 21.27 29.36 8.40
CA ALA A 26 19.83 29.23 8.57
C ALA A 26 19.17 28.44 7.43
N ASN A 27 19.64 28.63 6.19
CA ASN A 27 19.17 27.87 5.03
C ASN A 27 19.62 26.39 5.08
N ALA A 28 20.84 26.11 5.53
CA ALA A 28 21.34 24.75 5.72
C ALA A 28 20.54 24.01 6.81
N PHE A 29 20.26 24.67 7.94
CA PHE A 29 19.44 24.12 9.03
C PHE A 29 18.01 23.83 8.58
N ARG A 30 17.42 24.73 7.80
CA ARG A 30 16.10 24.52 7.19
C ARG A 30 16.11 23.35 6.22
N GLY A 31 17.12 23.25 5.36
CA GLY A 31 17.29 22.14 4.42
C GLY A 31 17.41 20.79 5.13
N GLN A 32 18.17 20.71 6.22
CA GLN A 32 18.28 19.51 7.05
C GLN A 32 16.95 19.10 7.68
N ASN A 33 16.18 20.04 8.23
CA ASN A 33 14.87 19.75 8.80
C ASN A 33 13.86 19.22 7.75
N PHE A 34 13.88 19.75 6.53
CA PHE A 34 13.03 19.24 5.45
C PHE A 34 13.43 17.81 5.05
N GLN A 35 14.73 17.56 4.90
CA GLN A 35 15.25 16.23 4.57
C GLN A 35 14.88 15.18 5.62
N GLU A 36 15.04 15.49 6.92
CA GLU A 36 14.66 14.59 8.02
C GLU A 36 13.15 14.33 8.06
N GLN A 37 12.33 15.34 7.72
CA GLN A 37 10.88 15.20 7.69
C GLN A 37 10.43 14.28 6.53
N GLU A 38 11.05 14.41 5.35
CA GLU A 38 10.82 13.52 4.21
C GLU A 38 11.27 12.08 4.50
N ASP A 39 12.45 11.90 5.10
CA ASP A 39 12.96 10.57 5.49
C ASP A 39 12.04 9.89 6.51
N ASN A 40 11.49 10.65 7.47
CA ASN A 40 10.54 10.12 8.45
C ASN A 40 9.19 9.75 7.82
N MET A 41 8.69 10.54 6.87
CA MET A 41 7.50 10.20 6.10
C MET A 41 7.70 8.94 5.27
N SER A 42 8.80 8.85 4.52
CA SER A 42 9.14 7.68 3.71
C SER A 42 9.27 6.40 4.55
N LYS A 43 9.90 6.48 5.73
CA LYS A 43 9.96 5.36 6.69
C LYS A 43 8.58 4.95 7.20
N GLN A 44 7.70 5.90 7.51
CA GLN A 44 6.33 5.61 7.95
C GLN A 44 5.53 4.93 6.84
N GLU A 45 5.61 5.42 5.60
CA GLU A 45 4.93 4.82 4.45
C GLU A 45 5.44 3.41 4.17
N SER A 46 6.75 3.20 4.18
CA SER A 46 7.37 1.88 4.04
C SER A 46 6.90 0.90 5.12
N SER A 47 6.89 1.34 6.38
CA SER A 47 6.42 0.50 7.50
C SER A 47 4.92 0.16 7.40
N ARG A 48 4.09 1.09 6.91
CA ARG A 48 2.67 0.85 6.68
C ARG A 48 2.49 -0.16 5.55
N ALA A 49 3.14 0.04 4.40
CA ALA A 49 3.06 -0.87 3.26
C ALA A 49 3.49 -2.29 3.65
N GLN A 50 4.56 -2.45 4.43
CA GLN A 50 5.00 -3.75 4.91
C GLN A 50 3.94 -4.43 5.78
N ARG A 51 3.31 -3.71 6.73
CA ARG A 51 2.24 -4.25 7.56
C ARG A 51 1.03 -4.71 6.75
N LYS A 52 0.66 -3.98 5.69
CA LYS A 52 -0.45 -4.36 4.79
C LYS A 52 -0.17 -5.68 4.07
N ARG A 53 1.06 -5.86 3.60
CA ARG A 53 1.51 -7.09 2.92
C ARG A 53 1.58 -8.29 3.88
N GLU A 54 2.11 -8.08 5.08
CA GLU A 54 2.14 -9.11 6.13
C GLU A 54 0.73 -9.53 6.55
N ALA A 55 -0.21 -8.59 6.63
CA ALA A 55 -1.61 -8.86 6.90
C ALA A 55 -2.24 -9.71 5.79
N TYR A 56 -2.00 -9.38 4.51
CA TYR A 56 -2.45 -10.18 3.38
C TYR A 56 -1.90 -11.60 3.42
N ALA A 57 -0.58 -11.76 3.61
CA ALA A 57 0.07 -13.07 3.69
C ALA A 57 -0.51 -13.93 4.84
N THR A 58 -0.81 -13.30 5.98
CA THR A 58 -1.40 -13.98 7.13
C THR A 58 -2.84 -14.40 6.85
N PHE A 59 -3.62 -13.53 6.21
CA PHE A 59 -4.99 -13.83 5.79
C PHE A 59 -5.00 -15.01 4.81
N GLU A 60 -4.21 -14.93 3.74
CA GLU A 60 -4.04 -15.98 2.73
C GLU A 60 -3.70 -17.32 3.39
N LYS A 61 -2.65 -17.34 4.22
CA LYS A 61 -2.26 -18.56 4.94
C LYS A 61 -3.40 -19.12 5.77
N THR A 62 -4.06 -18.29 6.56
CA THR A 62 -5.09 -18.74 7.50
C THR A 62 -6.29 -19.34 6.78
N VAL A 63 -6.75 -18.69 5.72
CA VAL A 63 -7.88 -19.17 4.91
C VAL A 63 -7.53 -20.52 4.26
N LEU A 64 -6.37 -20.61 3.61
CA LEU A 64 -5.95 -21.84 2.94
C LEU A 64 -5.72 -22.99 3.93
N ASP A 65 -5.07 -22.74 5.07
CA ASP A 65 -4.83 -23.77 6.10
C ASP A 65 -6.16 -24.33 6.65
N LEU A 66 -7.19 -23.48 6.83
CA LEU A 66 -8.53 -23.91 7.28
C LEU A 66 -9.29 -24.69 6.21
N TYR A 67 -9.14 -24.29 4.94
CA TYR A 67 -9.72 -25.00 3.79
C TYR A 67 -9.14 -26.40 3.67
N GLU A 68 -7.82 -26.56 3.77
CA GLU A 68 -7.16 -27.88 3.72
C GLU A 68 -7.59 -28.79 4.87
N GLN A 69 -7.88 -28.21 6.04
CA GLN A 69 -8.41 -28.94 7.18
C GLN A 69 -9.89 -29.32 7.04
N SER A 70 -10.56 -28.93 5.93
CA SER A 70 -12.00 -29.09 5.71
C SER A 70 -12.85 -28.46 6.82
N THR A 71 -12.33 -27.41 7.45
CA THR A 71 -13.03 -26.70 8.55
C THR A 71 -13.56 -25.35 8.13
N LEU A 72 -13.04 -24.79 7.02
CA LEU A 72 -13.43 -23.48 6.51
C LEU A 72 -14.89 -23.48 6.06
N THR A 73 -15.68 -22.62 6.69
CA THR A 73 -17.04 -22.29 6.25
C THR A 73 -17.11 -20.85 5.75
N LEU A 74 -18.14 -20.54 4.97
CA LEU A 74 -18.40 -19.17 4.54
C LEU A 74 -18.53 -18.20 5.73
N GLU A 75 -19.15 -18.62 6.83
CA GLU A 75 -19.26 -17.80 8.05
C GLU A 75 -17.88 -17.51 8.67
N GLN A 76 -17.02 -18.52 8.76
CA GLN A 76 -15.66 -18.34 9.28
C GLN A 76 -14.83 -17.44 8.36
N LEU A 77 -14.93 -17.62 7.05
CA LEU A 77 -14.28 -16.75 6.07
C LEU A 77 -14.67 -15.29 6.28
N ASN A 78 -15.97 -15.00 6.43
CA ASN A 78 -16.45 -13.65 6.70
C ASN A 78 -15.96 -13.11 8.04
N ARG A 79 -15.89 -13.94 9.08
CA ARG A 79 -15.36 -13.55 10.38
C ARG A 79 -13.88 -13.19 10.32
N ILE A 80 -13.09 -13.98 9.60
CA ILE A 80 -11.66 -13.73 9.39
C ILE A 80 -11.49 -12.44 8.58
N ALA A 81 -12.19 -12.28 7.46
CA ALA A 81 -12.10 -11.08 6.63
C ALA A 81 -12.43 -9.79 7.40
N ARG A 82 -13.46 -9.81 8.27
CA ARG A 82 -13.78 -8.66 9.13
C ARG A 82 -12.66 -8.24 10.08
N GLN A 83 -11.79 -9.16 10.51
CA GLN A 83 -10.63 -8.83 11.35
C GLN A 83 -9.61 -7.94 10.63
N TYR A 84 -9.65 -7.93 9.29
CA TYR A 84 -8.77 -7.13 8.46
C TYR A 84 -9.52 -6.00 7.75
N GLN A 85 -10.78 -5.70 8.09
CA GLN A 85 -11.54 -4.62 7.46
C GLN A 85 -10.90 -3.23 7.69
N ASP A 86 -10.31 -3.02 8.87
CA ASP A 86 -9.60 -1.77 9.22
C ASP A 86 -8.15 -1.74 8.74
N VAL A 87 -7.64 -2.87 8.23
CA VAL A 87 -6.29 -3.00 7.69
C VAL A 87 -6.44 -3.03 6.18
N GLU A 88 -6.12 -1.93 5.49
CA GLU A 88 -6.03 -1.96 4.03
C GLU A 88 -5.07 -3.09 3.63
N ILE A 89 -5.59 -4.20 3.10
CA ILE A 89 -4.77 -5.33 2.69
C ILE A 89 -4.22 -5.08 1.27
N ASP A 90 -2.97 -5.46 1.05
CA ASP A 90 -2.28 -5.32 -0.23
C ASP A 90 -1.96 -6.71 -0.79
N SER A 91 -2.58 -7.06 -1.92
CA SER A 91 -2.37 -8.35 -2.59
C SER A 91 -0.95 -8.57 -3.07
N ALA A 92 -0.12 -7.53 -3.15
CA ALA A 92 1.34 -7.66 -3.35
C ALA A 92 2.03 -8.44 -2.22
N GLY A 93 1.36 -8.65 -1.09
CA GLY A 93 1.82 -9.54 -0.01
C GLY A 93 1.57 -11.03 -0.24
N SER A 94 0.83 -11.41 -1.28
CA SER A 94 0.54 -12.83 -1.58
C SER A 94 1.81 -13.66 -1.67
N GLN A 95 1.76 -14.84 -1.06
CA GLN A 95 2.80 -15.86 -1.13
C GLN A 95 2.53 -16.88 -2.24
N GLN A 96 1.53 -16.65 -3.09
CA GLN A 96 1.11 -17.52 -4.20
C GLN A 96 0.90 -18.97 -3.73
N ARG A 97 0.34 -19.12 -2.52
CA ARG A 97 0.08 -20.42 -1.92
C ARG A 97 -1.07 -21.10 -2.65
N LEU A 98 -0.89 -22.39 -2.89
CA LEU A 98 -1.91 -23.27 -3.46
C LEU A 98 -2.26 -24.34 -2.42
N THR A 99 -3.53 -24.73 -2.42
CA THR A 99 -4.03 -25.89 -1.69
C THR A 99 -3.55 -27.19 -2.34
N PHE A 100 -3.75 -28.33 -1.67
CA PHE A 100 -3.51 -29.65 -2.25
C PHE A 100 -4.27 -29.93 -3.56
N ASP A 101 -5.48 -29.38 -3.72
CA ASP A 101 -6.28 -29.45 -4.96
C ASP A 101 -5.95 -28.32 -5.96
N GLU A 102 -4.78 -27.69 -5.80
CA GLU A 102 -4.21 -26.67 -6.69
C GLU A 102 -5.02 -25.37 -6.82
N LYS A 103 -5.85 -25.04 -5.83
CA LYS A 103 -6.61 -23.79 -5.76
C LYS A 103 -5.84 -22.70 -5.03
N ASP A 104 -5.97 -21.47 -5.51
CA ASP A 104 -5.49 -20.29 -4.78
C ASP A 104 -6.56 -19.70 -3.85
N LEU A 105 -6.19 -18.65 -3.11
CA LEU A 105 -7.08 -17.94 -2.20
C LEU A 105 -8.36 -17.43 -2.88
N ALA A 106 -8.25 -16.86 -4.07
CA ALA A 106 -9.39 -16.28 -4.77
C ALA A 106 -10.37 -17.38 -5.17
N GLN A 107 -9.86 -18.48 -5.73
CA GLN A 107 -10.67 -19.64 -6.12
C GLN A 107 -11.38 -20.28 -4.91
N VAL A 108 -10.68 -20.46 -3.79
CA VAL A 108 -11.30 -20.96 -2.54
C VAL A 108 -12.41 -20.04 -2.06
N CYS A 109 -12.20 -18.72 -2.10
CA CYS A 109 -13.21 -17.75 -1.67
C CYS A 109 -14.43 -17.72 -2.61
N ILE A 110 -14.21 -17.81 -3.93
CA ILE A 110 -15.28 -17.89 -4.93
C ILE A 110 -16.08 -19.18 -4.74
N GLU A 111 -15.42 -20.34 -4.60
CA GLU A 111 -16.09 -21.63 -4.42
C GLU A 111 -16.98 -21.67 -3.18
N LEU A 112 -16.53 -21.05 -2.09
CA LEU A 112 -17.31 -20.98 -0.86
C LEU A 112 -18.54 -20.06 -0.98
N GLU A 113 -18.44 -19.02 -1.79
CA GLU A 113 -19.53 -18.07 -2.01
C GLU A 113 -20.54 -18.57 -3.04
N ASP A 114 -20.03 -19.06 -4.17
CA ASP A 114 -20.77 -19.54 -5.32
C ASP A 114 -20.19 -20.88 -5.78
N PRO A 115 -20.62 -21.99 -5.17
CA PRO A 115 -20.13 -23.33 -5.53
C PRO A 115 -20.46 -23.75 -6.97
N SER A 116 -21.36 -23.02 -7.65
CA SER A 116 -21.74 -23.28 -9.04
C SER A 116 -20.89 -22.49 -10.03
N PHE A 117 -20.03 -21.58 -9.56
CA PHE A 117 -19.16 -20.80 -10.41
C PHE A 117 -18.08 -21.70 -11.05
N PRO A 118 -17.89 -21.65 -12.38
CA PRO A 118 -16.88 -22.45 -13.05
C PRO A 118 -15.48 -21.88 -12.76
N LEU A 119 -14.67 -22.64 -12.02
CA LEU A 119 -13.27 -22.31 -11.76
C LEU A 119 -12.35 -22.94 -12.81
N ALA A 120 -11.34 -22.19 -13.24
CA ALA A 120 -10.29 -22.66 -14.12
C ALA A 120 -9.27 -23.51 -13.36
N THR A 121 -8.82 -24.60 -13.95
CA THR A 121 -7.71 -25.36 -13.40
C THR A 121 -6.42 -24.59 -13.61
N ARG A 122 -5.78 -24.17 -12.52
CA ARG A 122 -4.47 -23.51 -12.58
C ARG A 122 -3.47 -24.42 -13.30
N ARG A 123 -2.62 -23.85 -14.18
CA ARG A 123 -1.59 -24.57 -14.96
C ARG A 123 -2.14 -25.52 -16.04
N SER A 124 -3.43 -25.42 -16.35
CA SER A 124 -3.97 -25.97 -17.59
C SER A 124 -3.27 -25.34 -18.79
N HIS A 125 -2.99 -26.12 -19.84
CA HIS A 125 -2.47 -25.60 -21.12
C HIS A 125 -3.46 -24.63 -21.79
N ASP A 126 -4.73 -24.69 -21.39
CA ASP A 126 -5.83 -23.81 -21.79
C ASP A 126 -6.06 -22.67 -20.76
N ASP A 127 -4.99 -22.13 -20.17
CA ASP A 127 -5.00 -20.87 -19.40
C ASP A 127 -5.35 -19.70 -20.35
N HIS A 128 -6.62 -19.66 -20.78
CA HIS A 128 -7.17 -18.60 -21.59
C HIS A 128 -7.43 -17.38 -20.70
N ASP A 129 -6.87 -16.23 -21.08
CA ASP A 129 -6.99 -14.95 -20.37
C ASP A 129 -8.44 -14.61 -19.96
N GLU A 130 -9.44 -15.01 -20.75
CA GLU A 130 -10.87 -14.78 -20.46
C GLU A 130 -11.36 -15.46 -19.17
N TYR A 131 -10.82 -16.63 -18.80
CA TYR A 131 -11.20 -17.31 -17.55
C TYR A 131 -10.62 -16.59 -16.34
N TRP A 132 -9.39 -16.08 -16.47
CA TRP A 132 -8.73 -15.28 -15.44
C TRP A 132 -9.47 -13.97 -15.19
N GLU A 133 -9.93 -13.29 -16.24
CA GLU A 133 -10.72 -12.07 -16.11
C GLU A 133 -12.06 -12.30 -15.38
N ARG A 134 -12.75 -13.41 -15.68
CA ARG A 134 -14.02 -13.75 -15.00
C ARG A 134 -13.83 -14.10 -13.54
N GLU A 135 -12.81 -14.88 -13.21
CA GLU A 135 -12.45 -15.18 -11.82
C GLU A 135 -12.05 -13.91 -11.08
N LEU A 136 -11.23 -13.05 -11.69
CA LEU A 136 -10.82 -11.78 -11.10
C LEU A 136 -12.03 -10.88 -10.82
N GLN A 137 -12.96 -10.77 -11.77
CA GLN A 137 -14.19 -10.01 -11.58
C GLN A 137 -15.06 -10.59 -10.47
N LYS A 138 -15.17 -11.93 -10.38
CA LYS A 138 -15.93 -12.58 -9.31
C LYS A 138 -15.26 -12.40 -7.96
N TRP A 139 -13.94 -12.48 -7.91
CA TRP A 139 -13.16 -12.19 -6.73
C TRP A 139 -13.37 -10.74 -6.25
N GLU A 140 -13.29 -9.77 -7.16
CA GLU A 140 -13.61 -8.37 -6.88
C GLU A 140 -15.01 -8.19 -6.33
N GLU A 141 -16.01 -8.86 -6.93
CA GLU A 141 -17.38 -8.85 -6.42
C GLU A 141 -17.43 -9.34 -4.96
N VAL A 142 -16.78 -10.47 -4.66
CA VAL A 142 -16.76 -11.04 -3.30
C VAL A 142 -16.14 -10.07 -2.31
N ILE A 143 -14.95 -9.55 -2.58
CA ILE A 143 -14.22 -8.70 -1.63
C ILE A 143 -14.87 -7.31 -1.48
N HIS A 144 -15.43 -6.74 -2.55
CA HIS A 144 -16.10 -5.43 -2.48
C HIS A 144 -17.45 -5.55 -1.80
N GLN A 145 -18.31 -6.49 -2.24
CA GLN A 145 -19.66 -6.59 -1.70
C GLN A 145 -19.70 -7.12 -0.27
N ARG A 146 -18.82 -8.06 0.08
CA ARG A 146 -18.87 -8.69 1.41
C ARG A 146 -17.98 -8.02 2.43
N TRP A 147 -16.78 -7.64 2.04
CA TRP A 147 -15.75 -7.21 2.99
C TRP A 147 -15.46 -5.71 2.88
N GLY A 148 -15.96 -5.05 1.83
CA GLY A 148 -15.71 -3.63 1.58
C GLY A 148 -14.24 -3.33 1.29
N TRP A 149 -13.48 -4.32 0.86
CA TRP A 149 -12.06 -4.17 0.56
C TRP A 149 -11.88 -3.65 -0.86
N ASN A 150 -11.08 -2.60 -1.03
CA ASN A 150 -10.67 -2.18 -2.37
C ASN A 150 -9.49 -3.05 -2.85
N ALA A 151 -9.75 -4.02 -3.75
CA ALA A 151 -8.66 -4.79 -4.40
C ALA A 151 -7.65 -3.91 -5.14
N TYR A 152 -8.10 -2.74 -5.60
CA TYR A 152 -7.27 -1.75 -6.29
C TYR A 152 -7.60 -0.37 -5.73
N ASN A 153 -6.80 0.12 -4.80
CA ASN A 153 -6.64 1.58 -4.65
C ASN A 153 -5.81 2.05 -5.85
N PHE A 154 -6.45 2.26 -7.00
CA PHE A 154 -5.89 3.16 -8.00
C PHE A 154 -6.04 4.58 -7.43
N PRO A 155 -4.95 5.28 -7.08
CA PRO A 155 -5.06 6.67 -6.66
C PRO A 155 -5.38 7.48 -7.92
N GLY A 156 -6.66 7.76 -8.21
CA GLY A 156 -6.95 8.61 -9.36
C GLY A 156 -8.37 8.74 -9.90
N ILE A 157 -9.43 8.25 -9.25
CA ILE A 157 -10.79 8.65 -9.66
C ILE A 157 -11.64 8.90 -8.41
N ALA A 158 -11.60 10.14 -7.93
CA ALA A 158 -12.65 10.81 -7.18
C ALA A 158 -12.84 12.20 -7.79
#